data_AF-A0A6C0KL96-F1
#
_entry.id   AF-A0A6C0KL96-F1
#
_cell.length_a   1.000
_cell.length_b   1.000
_cell.length_c   1.000
_cell.angle_alpha   90.00
_cell.angle_beta   90.00
_cell.angle_gamma   90.00
#
_symmetry.space_group_name_H-M   'P 1'
#
loop_
_entity.id
_entity.type
_entity.pdbx_description
1 polymer ?
#
loop_
_entity_poly.entity_id
_entity_poly.type
_entity_poly.pdbx_seq_one_letter_code
_entity_poly.pdbx_strand_id
1 'polypeptide(L)'
;MPTLTITITSVSKVYNGSKTGGANVVYTAKDGATTITLSNPVIAAEYDDKNVGTTTGTVTITLTNASDIISYSNNGSNYYAVPFNTGTITPKSLPVTGVTANDKIYDGNANAILSGGSISPISGDDVTLNINSRTGVFADKNVGPGKSVTVTGYTIIGQQYGNYSLVQPTGVTANITQKPLTITGVTASNKEYNGNTTATFSNTGTLSGLVNSETLTHTVIGTFDSANAGSRTVTATVTLNNGLNGGLTSNYSITNPITTNAIISKKPLTVNGDEVSRKPYDGNRTATLSGTPVLAGIVSSDTVTINTRTATYDTPNASINNNKTVTIVTTLSGTAAGNYIVNDTTTTGKIDPKLLTVGTLVVSDKAYDGTTDATIITGDVSGIINSEIIASLSASFASKNAIASQIVTATMTLSNGSGLASNYSVPTVNPTTSANITAKLLTITGVTAADKIYDGTTVASFSSTGTLNGLVLTETLTTTLNGSFADTDLGTSKPVTAKVTLANGTNGGLASNYSITNPTGLTASIIAPFVFRYPSVKFSTTKFSSFKPSVFGEMTPTQWKILSKTLPSGITINSKTGVISGTAAARFDELSVIVYASKDSYTARYSLSIKCE
;
A
#
# COMPACT_ATOMS: atom_id res chain seq x y z
N MET A 1 -74.23 56.79 -114.78
CA MET A 1 -73.96 56.61 -113.34
C MET A 1 -72.45 56.58 -113.12
N PRO A 2 -71.96 56.99 -111.94
CA PRO A 2 -70.53 56.98 -111.62
C PRO A 2 -69.90 55.59 -111.65
N THR A 3 -68.62 55.51 -112.00
CA THR A 3 -67.85 54.25 -112.04
C THR A 3 -67.10 54.08 -110.73
N LEU A 4 -67.56 53.16 -109.87
CA LEU A 4 -66.88 52.82 -108.63
C LEU A 4 -65.60 52.03 -108.91
N THR A 5 -64.46 52.56 -108.48
CA THR A 5 -63.16 51.88 -108.52
C THR A 5 -62.71 51.56 -107.11
N ILE A 6 -62.46 50.29 -106.82
CA ILE A 6 -61.94 49.83 -105.53
C ILE A 6 -60.49 49.40 -105.72
N THR A 7 -59.61 49.86 -104.84
CA THR A 7 -58.20 49.47 -104.81
C THR A 7 -57.86 48.93 -103.44
N ILE A 8 -57.35 47.70 -103.41
CA ILE A 8 -56.88 47.06 -102.19
C ILE A 8 -55.47 47.56 -101.87
N THR A 9 -55.29 48.12 -100.68
CA THR A 9 -53.99 48.65 -100.23
C THR A 9 -53.23 47.67 -99.36
N SER A 10 -53.93 46.85 -98.58
CA SER A 10 -53.33 45.70 -97.91
C SER A 10 -54.39 44.65 -97.53
N VAL A 11 -53.97 43.39 -97.49
CA VAL A 11 -54.80 42.28 -97.01
C VAL A 11 -53.93 41.40 -96.13
N SER A 12 -54.37 41.10 -94.92
CA SER A 12 -53.63 40.22 -94.02
C SER A 12 -54.54 39.34 -93.18
N LYS A 13 -54.07 38.13 -92.85
CA LYS A 13 -54.73 37.25 -91.89
C LYS A 13 -53.70 36.45 -91.10
N VAL A 14 -54.12 35.91 -89.97
CA VAL A 14 -53.36 34.87 -89.27
C VAL A 14 -53.73 33.51 -89.89
N TYR A 15 -52.74 32.62 -90.02
CA TYR A 15 -52.97 31.27 -90.52
C TYR A 15 -54.11 30.55 -89.79
N ASN A 16 -55.07 30.06 -90.55
CA ASN A 16 -56.29 29.40 -90.07
C ASN A 16 -56.58 28.08 -90.82
N GLY A 17 -55.63 27.56 -91.60
CA GLY A 17 -55.77 26.31 -92.35
C GLY A 17 -56.62 26.42 -93.63
N SER A 18 -57.19 27.59 -93.93
CA SER A 18 -58.05 27.82 -95.10
C SER A 18 -57.47 28.87 -96.03
N LYS A 19 -57.84 28.81 -97.31
CA LYS A 19 -57.62 29.92 -98.26
C LYS A 19 -58.50 31.13 -97.95
N THR A 20 -59.62 30.94 -97.24
CA THR A 20 -60.62 31.99 -96.93
C THR A 20 -60.68 32.33 -95.44
N GLY A 21 -61.19 33.52 -95.10
CA GLY A 21 -61.57 33.94 -93.74
C GLY A 21 -60.55 34.79 -92.96
N GLY A 22 -61.04 35.55 -91.95
CA GLY A 22 -60.23 36.26 -90.95
C GLY A 22 -59.33 37.39 -91.46
N ALA A 23 -59.70 38.02 -92.58
CA ALA A 23 -58.85 38.98 -93.26
C ALA A 23 -59.07 40.41 -92.77
N ASN A 24 -57.99 41.07 -92.37
CA ASN A 24 -57.89 42.53 -92.25
C ASN A 24 -57.61 43.08 -93.65
N VAL A 25 -58.61 43.70 -94.25
CA VAL A 25 -58.52 44.32 -95.58
C VAL A 25 -58.55 45.82 -95.42
N VAL A 26 -57.52 46.48 -95.93
CA VAL A 26 -57.49 47.93 -96.12
C VAL A 26 -57.69 48.19 -97.60
N TYR A 27 -58.65 49.05 -97.92
CA TYR A 27 -59.00 49.39 -99.29
C TYR A 27 -59.33 50.88 -99.40
N THR A 28 -59.28 51.39 -100.63
CA THR A 28 -59.79 52.72 -100.99
C THR A 28 -60.83 52.54 -102.06
N ALA A 29 -61.94 53.26 -101.95
CA ALA A 29 -62.98 53.33 -102.96
C ALA A 29 -63.00 54.73 -103.57
N LYS A 30 -63.10 54.84 -104.89
CA LYS A 30 -63.16 56.13 -105.59
C LYS A 30 -64.32 56.16 -106.58
N ASP A 31 -64.96 57.32 -106.65
CA ASP A 31 -65.83 57.71 -107.75
C ASP A 31 -65.07 58.71 -108.63
N GLY A 32 -64.61 58.25 -109.80
CA GLY A 32 -63.70 59.01 -110.64
C GLY A 32 -62.43 59.40 -109.87
N ALA A 33 -62.24 60.70 -109.62
CA ALA A 33 -61.09 61.22 -108.89
C ALA A 33 -61.30 61.32 -107.36
N THR A 34 -62.53 61.20 -106.87
CA THR A 34 -62.89 61.48 -105.48
C THR A 34 -62.90 60.20 -104.64
N THR A 35 -62.17 60.16 -103.54
CA THR A 35 -62.25 59.06 -102.56
C THR A 35 -63.58 59.11 -101.84
N ILE A 36 -64.26 57.97 -101.76
CA ILE A 36 -65.54 57.80 -101.07
C ILE A 36 -65.42 56.70 -100.00
N THR A 37 -66.36 56.68 -99.06
CA THR A 37 -66.45 55.63 -98.03
C THR A 37 -67.67 54.77 -98.31
N LEU A 38 -67.46 53.45 -98.37
CA LEU A 38 -68.56 52.49 -98.48
C LEU A 38 -69.15 52.23 -97.09
N SER A 39 -70.48 52.23 -97.00
CA SER A 39 -71.20 52.11 -95.74
C SER A 39 -71.36 50.65 -95.33
N ASN A 40 -70.41 50.17 -94.51
CA ASN A 40 -70.41 48.84 -93.90
C ASN A 40 -70.51 47.66 -94.89
N PRO A 41 -69.64 47.60 -95.92
CA PRO A 41 -69.67 46.50 -96.88
C PRO A 41 -69.27 45.18 -96.21
N VAL A 42 -69.80 44.07 -96.72
CA VAL A 42 -69.32 42.73 -96.34
C VAL A 42 -68.07 42.43 -97.17
N ILE A 43 -66.97 42.14 -96.48
CA ILE A 43 -65.66 41.90 -97.11
C ILE A 43 -65.24 40.46 -96.87
N ALA A 44 -64.92 39.75 -97.93
CA ALA A 44 -64.33 38.43 -97.88
C ALA A 44 -63.05 38.42 -98.72
N ALA A 45 -61.96 37.86 -98.18
CA ALA A 45 -60.74 37.62 -98.95
C ALA A 45 -60.54 36.12 -99.16
N GLU A 46 -60.14 35.79 -100.38
CA GLU A 46 -59.64 34.48 -100.78
C GLU A 46 -58.20 34.64 -101.26
N TYR A 47 -57.32 33.82 -100.70
CA TYR A 47 -55.89 33.83 -100.97
C TYR A 47 -55.56 32.62 -101.87
N ASP A 48 -54.62 32.77 -102.80
CA ASP A 48 -54.25 31.69 -103.73
C ASP A 48 -53.51 30.55 -103.01
N ASP A 49 -52.77 30.88 -101.95
CA ASP A 49 -52.17 29.94 -101.00
C ASP A 49 -52.81 30.06 -99.61
N LYS A 50 -52.91 28.95 -98.88
CA LYS A 50 -53.36 28.91 -97.49
C LYS A 50 -52.21 29.10 -96.49
N ASN A 51 -50.97 28.86 -96.92
CA ASN A 51 -49.77 28.84 -96.09
C ASN A 51 -49.26 30.25 -95.77
N VAL A 52 -48.47 30.36 -94.71
CA VAL A 52 -47.81 31.59 -94.29
C VAL A 52 -46.87 32.11 -95.36
N GLY A 53 -46.87 33.44 -95.52
CA GLY A 53 -46.00 34.14 -96.46
C GLY A 53 -46.74 35.27 -97.17
N THR A 54 -46.11 35.78 -98.23
CA THR A 54 -46.73 36.70 -99.17
C THR A 54 -47.43 35.91 -100.28
N THR A 55 -48.66 36.26 -100.59
CA THR A 55 -49.45 35.58 -101.63
C THR A 55 -50.34 36.60 -102.36
N THR A 56 -50.96 36.15 -103.44
CA THR A 56 -51.95 36.91 -104.22
C THR A 56 -53.34 36.39 -103.92
N GLY A 57 -54.36 37.05 -104.46
CA GLY A 57 -55.73 36.56 -104.36
C GLY A 57 -56.74 37.62 -104.72
N THR A 58 -57.96 37.41 -104.24
CA THR A 58 -59.09 38.30 -104.51
C THR A 58 -59.80 38.71 -103.23
N VAL A 59 -60.16 39.98 -103.15
CA VAL A 59 -61.11 40.49 -102.15
C VAL A 59 -62.45 40.66 -102.83
N THR A 60 -63.48 40.00 -102.33
CA THR A 60 -64.86 40.28 -102.69
C THR A 60 -65.45 41.30 -101.71
N ILE A 61 -65.78 42.48 -102.21
CA ILE A 61 -66.51 43.52 -101.47
C ILE A 61 -67.96 43.50 -101.91
N THR A 62 -68.85 43.13 -101.01
CA THR A 62 -70.29 43.12 -101.25
C THR A 62 -70.91 44.39 -100.68
N LEU A 63 -71.56 45.17 -101.54
CA LEU A 63 -72.36 46.30 -101.09
C LEU A 63 -73.66 45.74 -100.51
N THR A 64 -73.88 45.95 -99.22
CA THR A 64 -75.09 45.51 -98.51
C THR A 64 -76.00 46.67 -98.12
N ASN A 65 -75.47 47.90 -98.11
CA ASN A 65 -76.27 49.09 -97.90
C ASN A 65 -77.03 49.47 -99.17
N ALA A 66 -78.35 49.66 -99.06
CA ALA A 66 -79.20 50.02 -100.20
C ALA A 66 -78.72 51.28 -100.92
N SER A 67 -78.18 52.27 -100.19
CA SER A 67 -77.69 53.54 -100.74
C SER A 67 -76.48 53.35 -101.65
N ASP A 68 -75.53 52.50 -101.24
CA ASP A 68 -74.33 52.19 -102.02
C ASP A 68 -74.70 51.34 -103.24
N ILE A 69 -75.61 50.36 -103.08
CA ILE A 69 -76.09 49.51 -104.18
C ILE A 69 -76.74 50.36 -105.28
N ILE A 70 -77.68 51.24 -104.90
CA ILE A 70 -78.39 52.12 -105.84
C ILE A 70 -77.41 53.04 -106.56
N SER A 71 -76.40 53.56 -105.84
CA SER A 71 -75.47 54.54 -106.38
C SER A 71 -74.44 53.95 -107.35
N TYR A 72 -74.06 52.68 -107.18
CA TYR A 72 -72.86 52.13 -107.85
C TYR A 72 -73.07 50.83 -108.65
N SER A 73 -74.24 50.16 -108.59
CA SER A 73 -74.52 48.93 -109.35
C SER A 73 -74.85 49.19 -110.84
N ASN A 74 -73.84 49.39 -111.69
CA ASN A 74 -74.03 49.56 -113.14
C ASN A 74 -74.01 48.28 -113.97
N ASN A 75 -73.68 47.13 -113.37
CA ASN A 75 -73.45 45.90 -114.13
C ASN A 75 -74.16 44.67 -113.53
N GLY A 76 -75.25 44.88 -112.78
CA GLY A 76 -76.06 43.82 -112.17
C GLY A 76 -75.42 43.08 -110.98
N SER A 77 -74.15 43.34 -110.66
CA SER A 77 -73.44 42.69 -109.56
C SER A 77 -73.27 43.64 -108.36
N ASN A 78 -73.90 43.31 -107.23
CA ASN A 78 -73.69 43.98 -105.93
C ASN A 78 -72.37 43.57 -105.23
N TYR A 79 -71.52 42.86 -105.95
CA TYR A 79 -70.30 42.23 -105.47
C TYR A 79 -69.14 42.65 -106.37
N TYR A 80 -68.07 43.16 -105.77
CA TYR A 80 -66.85 43.59 -106.45
C TYR A 80 -65.72 42.63 -106.09
N ALA A 81 -65.27 41.84 -107.06
CA ALA A 81 -64.07 41.04 -106.92
C ALA A 81 -62.86 41.86 -107.37
N VAL A 82 -62.01 42.23 -106.41
CA VAL A 82 -60.83 43.07 -106.63
C VAL A 82 -59.59 42.24 -106.37
N PRO A 83 -58.71 42.03 -107.37
CA PRO A 83 -57.46 41.32 -107.14
C PRO A 83 -56.52 42.17 -106.27
N PHE A 84 -55.71 41.50 -105.48
CA PHE A 84 -54.57 42.11 -104.79
C PHE A 84 -53.28 41.37 -105.16
N ASN A 85 -52.22 42.13 -105.37
CA ASN A 85 -50.93 41.58 -105.78
C ASN A 85 -50.02 41.23 -104.59
N THR A 86 -50.37 41.68 -103.38
CA THR A 86 -49.60 41.43 -102.16
C THR A 86 -50.55 41.30 -100.94
N GLY A 87 -50.75 40.08 -100.47
CA GLY A 87 -51.42 39.76 -99.20
C GLY A 87 -50.48 38.99 -98.29
N THR A 88 -50.61 39.19 -96.98
CA THR A 88 -49.72 38.58 -95.98
C THR A 88 -50.49 37.61 -95.08
N ILE A 89 -50.07 36.34 -95.05
CA ILE A 89 -50.53 35.36 -94.07
C ILE A 89 -49.45 35.23 -92.99
N THR A 90 -49.76 35.62 -91.76
CA THR A 90 -48.83 35.53 -90.63
C THR A 90 -48.98 34.20 -89.88
N PRO A 91 -47.91 33.68 -89.26
CA PRO A 91 -47.98 32.43 -88.53
C PRO A 91 -49.01 32.42 -87.40
N LYS A 92 -49.66 31.28 -87.21
CA LYS A 92 -50.49 31.04 -86.02
C LYS A 92 -49.58 30.76 -84.83
N SER A 93 -49.79 31.44 -83.71
CA SER A 93 -49.11 31.14 -82.46
C SER A 93 -49.46 29.72 -81.99
N LEU A 94 -48.45 28.92 -81.67
CA LEU A 94 -48.59 27.53 -81.22
C LEU A 94 -47.81 27.33 -79.91
N PRO A 95 -48.45 27.41 -78.74
CA PRO A 95 -47.76 27.21 -77.47
C PRO A 95 -47.46 25.73 -77.22
N VAL A 96 -46.27 25.46 -76.69
CA VAL A 96 -45.93 24.18 -76.08
C VAL A 96 -46.50 24.16 -74.66
N THR A 97 -47.32 23.17 -74.34
CA THR A 97 -47.96 23.00 -73.03
C THR A 97 -47.57 21.68 -72.38
N GLY A 98 -47.82 21.52 -71.07
CA GLY A 98 -47.61 20.25 -70.37
C GLY A 98 -46.14 19.86 -70.13
N VAL A 99 -45.22 20.83 -70.08
CA VAL A 99 -43.81 20.60 -69.76
C VAL A 99 -43.59 20.68 -68.26
N THR A 100 -42.88 19.70 -67.71
CA THR A 100 -42.47 19.66 -66.31
C THR A 100 -40.96 19.52 -66.19
N ALA A 101 -40.41 19.94 -65.05
CA ALA A 101 -39.03 19.69 -64.67
C ALA A 101 -38.99 18.77 -63.44
N ASN A 102 -38.03 17.86 -63.40
CA ASN A 102 -37.84 16.99 -62.25
C ASN A 102 -37.11 17.72 -61.12
N ASP A 103 -37.54 17.47 -59.89
CA ASP A 103 -36.77 17.80 -58.69
C ASP A 103 -35.42 17.08 -58.70
N LYS A 104 -34.40 17.68 -58.09
CA LYS A 104 -33.07 17.07 -57.98
C LYS A 104 -32.43 17.29 -56.61
N ILE A 105 -31.53 16.38 -56.25
CA ILE A 105 -30.57 16.61 -55.17
C ILE A 105 -29.44 17.48 -55.71
N TYR A 106 -28.92 18.38 -54.88
CA TYR A 106 -27.79 19.23 -55.23
C TYR A 106 -26.60 18.42 -55.77
N ASP A 107 -26.20 18.74 -57.01
CA ASP A 107 -25.11 18.08 -57.76
C ASP A 107 -24.10 19.09 -58.32
N GLY A 108 -24.20 20.36 -57.90
CA GLY A 108 -23.33 21.44 -58.34
C GLY A 108 -23.65 22.02 -59.73
N ASN A 109 -24.71 21.56 -60.41
CA ASN A 109 -25.07 22.02 -61.76
C ASN A 109 -26.50 22.57 -61.82
N ALA A 110 -26.70 23.60 -62.64
CA ALA A 110 -28.03 24.20 -62.89
C ALA A 110 -28.87 23.44 -63.94
N ASN A 111 -28.41 22.29 -64.44
CA ASN A 111 -29.15 21.54 -65.45
C ASN A 111 -30.41 20.90 -64.85
N ALA A 112 -31.54 21.05 -65.56
CA ALA A 112 -32.82 20.44 -65.24
C ALA A 112 -33.16 19.34 -66.25
N ILE A 113 -33.77 18.25 -65.76
CA ILE A 113 -34.30 17.17 -66.60
C ILE A 113 -35.76 17.49 -66.91
N LEU A 114 -36.08 17.62 -68.21
CA LEU A 114 -37.42 17.99 -68.68
C LEU A 114 -38.23 16.79 -69.17
N SER A 115 -39.50 16.76 -68.78
CA SER A 115 -40.48 15.75 -69.20
C SER A 115 -41.72 16.43 -69.80
N GLY A 116 -42.49 15.69 -70.60
CA GLY A 116 -43.72 16.19 -71.23
C GLY A 116 -43.50 17.10 -72.43
N GLY A 117 -44.52 17.90 -72.75
CA GLY A 117 -44.58 18.76 -73.94
C GLY A 117 -45.60 18.27 -74.97
N SER A 118 -46.55 19.13 -75.30
CA SER A 118 -47.57 18.91 -76.34
C SER A 118 -47.87 20.20 -77.11
N ILE A 119 -48.34 20.05 -78.34
CA ILE A 119 -48.85 21.13 -79.20
C ILE A 119 -50.24 20.76 -79.72
N SER A 120 -51.02 21.75 -80.13
CA SER A 120 -52.36 21.56 -80.70
C SER A 120 -52.50 22.31 -82.03
N PRO A 121 -51.91 21.79 -83.14
CA PRO A 121 -52.07 22.39 -84.46
C PRO A 121 -53.52 22.27 -84.95
N ILE A 122 -53.84 22.99 -86.03
CA ILE A 122 -55.13 22.87 -86.71
C ILE A 122 -55.30 21.43 -87.22
N SER A 123 -56.47 20.84 -86.98
CA SER A 123 -56.77 19.47 -87.38
C SER A 123 -56.50 19.25 -88.87
N GLY A 124 -55.73 18.21 -89.20
CA GLY A 124 -55.35 17.87 -90.58
C GLY A 124 -54.01 18.44 -91.03
N ASP A 125 -53.38 19.35 -90.26
CA ASP A 125 -52.00 19.77 -90.51
C ASP A 125 -51.00 18.72 -89.97
N ASP A 126 -49.96 18.42 -90.75
CA ASP A 126 -48.82 17.62 -90.32
C ASP A 126 -47.79 18.53 -89.64
N VAL A 127 -47.93 18.64 -88.31
CA VAL A 127 -47.02 19.37 -87.43
C VAL A 127 -46.78 18.54 -86.17
N THR A 128 -45.53 18.13 -85.95
CA THR A 128 -45.11 17.33 -84.80
C THR A 128 -44.11 18.11 -83.96
N LEU A 129 -44.24 18.03 -82.63
CA LEU A 129 -43.28 18.61 -81.70
C LEU A 129 -42.00 17.75 -81.66
N ASN A 130 -40.87 18.34 -82.00
CA ASN A 130 -39.56 17.73 -81.82
C ASN A 130 -38.99 18.13 -80.46
N ILE A 131 -38.72 17.11 -79.65
CA ILE A 131 -38.32 17.25 -78.26
C ILE A 131 -36.84 16.95 -78.03
N ASN A 132 -36.08 16.59 -79.07
CA ASN A 132 -34.71 16.06 -78.92
C ASN A 132 -33.67 17.12 -78.55
N SER A 133 -33.93 18.39 -78.85
CA SER A 133 -33.02 19.51 -78.58
C SER A 133 -33.46 20.37 -77.38
N ARG A 134 -34.46 19.92 -76.63
CA ARG A 134 -34.97 20.67 -75.47
C ARG A 134 -33.93 20.72 -74.36
N THR A 135 -33.76 21.88 -73.76
CA THR A 135 -32.89 22.07 -72.59
C THR A 135 -33.65 22.80 -71.50
N GLY A 136 -33.37 22.42 -70.25
CA GLY A 136 -33.89 23.06 -69.05
C GLY A 136 -32.74 23.50 -68.16
N VAL A 137 -32.80 24.74 -67.68
CA VAL A 137 -31.78 25.31 -66.80
C VAL A 137 -32.46 26.01 -65.62
N PHE A 138 -32.14 25.59 -64.40
CA PHE A 138 -32.53 26.28 -63.17
C PHE A 138 -31.94 27.69 -63.13
N ALA A 139 -32.64 28.63 -62.48
CA ALA A 139 -32.16 30.00 -62.29
C ALA A 139 -30.74 30.07 -61.67
N ASP A 140 -30.42 29.14 -60.77
CA ASP A 140 -29.07 28.91 -60.25
C ASP A 140 -28.93 27.46 -59.72
N LYS A 141 -27.71 27.04 -59.41
CA LYS A 141 -27.41 25.67 -58.96
C LYS A 141 -27.80 25.37 -57.51
N ASN A 142 -28.11 26.37 -56.68
CA ASN A 142 -28.23 26.21 -55.24
C ASN A 142 -29.61 25.68 -54.83
N VAL A 143 -29.63 25.02 -53.67
CA VAL A 143 -30.83 24.48 -53.04
C VAL A 143 -31.91 25.54 -52.88
N GLY A 144 -33.15 25.15 -53.14
CA GLY A 144 -34.32 26.00 -52.97
C GLY A 144 -35.58 25.32 -53.49
N PRO A 145 -36.74 25.59 -52.88
CA PRO A 145 -38.02 25.12 -53.38
C PRO A 145 -38.47 25.96 -54.59
N GLY A 146 -39.24 25.36 -55.50
CA GLY A 146 -39.97 26.04 -56.57
C GLY A 146 -39.09 26.89 -57.49
N LYS A 147 -37.83 26.49 -57.72
CA LYS A 147 -36.90 27.26 -58.54
C LYS A 147 -37.37 27.28 -59.99
N SER A 148 -37.33 28.47 -60.60
CA SER A 148 -37.65 28.66 -62.01
C SER A 148 -36.70 27.87 -62.91
N VAL A 149 -37.26 27.21 -63.91
CA VAL A 149 -36.54 26.48 -64.95
C VAL A 149 -36.81 27.15 -66.29
N THR A 150 -35.77 27.74 -66.87
CA THR A 150 -35.81 28.28 -68.23
C THR A 150 -35.77 27.13 -69.22
N VAL A 151 -36.78 27.04 -70.08
CA VAL A 151 -36.93 25.98 -71.07
C VAL A 151 -36.76 26.54 -72.48
N THR A 152 -35.90 25.92 -73.26
CA THR A 152 -35.67 26.29 -74.67
C THR A 152 -35.46 25.05 -75.54
N GLY A 153 -35.39 25.23 -76.86
CA GLY A 153 -34.96 24.18 -77.78
C GLY A 153 -36.06 23.24 -78.27
N TYR A 154 -37.32 23.43 -77.88
CA TYR A 154 -38.43 22.79 -78.61
C TYR A 154 -38.48 23.33 -80.04
N THR A 155 -38.68 22.43 -80.99
CA THR A 155 -38.86 22.76 -82.41
C THR A 155 -40.07 22.02 -82.95
N ILE A 156 -40.55 22.41 -84.12
CA ILE A 156 -41.63 21.71 -84.83
C ILE A 156 -41.13 21.25 -86.19
N ILE A 157 -41.61 20.09 -86.62
CA ILE A 157 -41.31 19.45 -87.90
C ILE A 157 -42.63 19.02 -88.57
N GLY A 158 -42.56 18.59 -89.83
CA GLY A 158 -43.72 18.18 -90.63
C GLY A 158 -43.90 19.06 -91.86
N GLN A 159 -44.92 18.84 -92.68
CA GLN A 159 -45.11 19.62 -93.91
C GLN A 159 -45.61 21.05 -93.66
N GLN A 160 -46.45 21.26 -92.65
CA GLN A 160 -47.09 22.57 -92.39
C GLN A 160 -46.42 23.37 -91.27
N TYR A 161 -45.25 22.97 -90.78
CA TYR A 161 -44.60 23.62 -89.63
C TYR A 161 -44.34 25.12 -89.85
N GLY A 162 -44.02 25.53 -91.08
CA GLY A 162 -43.78 26.94 -91.45
C GLY A 162 -44.99 27.84 -91.28
N ASN A 163 -46.18 27.26 -91.09
CA ASN A 163 -47.42 28.00 -90.85
C ASN A 163 -47.61 28.43 -89.38
N TYR A 164 -46.71 28.01 -88.49
CA TYR A 164 -46.83 28.23 -87.06
C TYR A 164 -45.60 28.94 -86.49
N SER A 165 -45.85 29.81 -85.50
CA SER A 165 -44.81 30.35 -84.65
C SER A 165 -44.86 29.64 -83.30
N LEU A 166 -43.86 28.79 -83.04
CA LEU A 166 -43.79 28.00 -81.82
C LEU A 166 -43.45 28.90 -80.63
N VAL A 167 -44.27 28.84 -79.57
CA VAL A 167 -44.01 29.53 -78.31
C VAL A 167 -43.48 28.52 -77.29
N GLN A 168 -42.26 28.77 -76.79
CA GLN A 168 -41.62 27.94 -75.77
C GLN A 168 -42.44 28.00 -74.46
N PRO A 169 -42.44 26.92 -73.64
CA PRO A 169 -43.18 26.89 -72.39
C PRO A 169 -42.58 27.86 -71.37
N THR A 170 -43.44 28.46 -70.55
CA THR A 170 -43.05 29.36 -69.44
C THR A 170 -43.65 28.86 -68.12
N GLY A 171 -43.10 29.32 -66.99
CA GLY A 171 -43.63 28.99 -65.65
C GLY A 171 -43.28 27.58 -65.14
N VAL A 172 -42.32 26.90 -65.76
CA VAL A 172 -41.83 25.60 -65.27
C VAL A 172 -40.98 25.82 -64.02
N THR A 173 -41.25 25.05 -62.97
CA THR A 173 -40.50 25.10 -61.70
C THR A 173 -40.18 23.69 -61.21
N ALA A 174 -39.11 23.56 -60.42
CA ALA A 174 -38.75 22.34 -59.72
C ALA A 174 -37.91 22.67 -58.47
N ASN A 175 -37.80 21.72 -57.54
CA ASN A 175 -37.03 21.86 -56.31
C ASN A 175 -35.59 21.37 -56.50
N ILE A 176 -34.64 22.04 -55.83
CA ILE A 176 -33.30 21.49 -55.56
C ILE A 176 -33.20 21.23 -54.06
N THR A 177 -33.04 19.97 -53.65
CA THR A 177 -32.93 19.57 -52.23
C THR A 177 -31.46 19.42 -51.81
N GLN A 178 -31.19 19.56 -50.51
CA GLN A 178 -29.84 19.44 -49.96
C GLN A 178 -29.22 18.07 -50.21
N LYS A 179 -27.90 18.06 -50.47
CA LYS A 179 -27.14 16.82 -50.53
C LYS A 179 -26.72 16.40 -49.11
N PRO A 180 -27.07 15.19 -48.65
CA PRO A 180 -26.65 14.71 -47.34
C PRO A 180 -25.14 14.45 -47.32
N LEU A 181 -24.48 14.93 -46.26
CA LEU A 181 -23.10 14.66 -45.93
C LEU A 181 -22.99 13.68 -44.77
N THR A 182 -21.90 12.92 -44.77
CA THR A 182 -21.49 12.08 -43.64
C THR A 182 -20.24 12.66 -43.00
N ILE A 183 -20.11 12.54 -41.68
CA ILE A 183 -18.89 12.89 -40.95
C ILE A 183 -18.35 11.65 -40.24
N THR A 184 -17.05 11.40 -40.37
CA THR A 184 -16.39 10.23 -39.77
C THR A 184 -15.16 10.64 -38.98
N GLY A 185 -14.79 9.88 -37.95
CA GLY A 185 -13.57 10.09 -37.16
C GLY A 185 -13.67 11.15 -36.06
N VAL A 186 -14.88 11.52 -35.63
CA VAL A 186 -15.05 12.42 -34.48
C VAL A 186 -14.69 11.70 -33.19
N THR A 187 -13.71 12.23 -32.45
CA THR A 187 -13.20 11.64 -31.21
C THR A 187 -13.24 12.67 -30.10
N ALA A 188 -14.05 12.39 -29.06
CA ALA A 188 -14.03 13.18 -27.84
C ALA A 188 -12.76 12.89 -27.03
N SER A 189 -12.22 13.92 -26.39
CA SER A 189 -11.08 13.80 -25.50
C SER A 189 -11.51 13.29 -24.12
N ASN A 190 -10.69 12.41 -23.55
CA ASN A 190 -10.78 12.10 -22.13
C ASN A 190 -10.46 13.35 -21.29
N LYS A 191 -11.00 13.40 -20.08
CA LYS A 191 -10.72 14.49 -19.13
C LYS A 191 -10.66 13.96 -17.70
N GLU A 192 -10.02 14.71 -16.81
CA GLU A 192 -10.17 14.51 -15.38
C GLU A 192 -11.50 15.11 -14.91
N TYR A 193 -12.10 14.49 -13.89
CA TYR A 193 -13.27 15.01 -13.22
C TYR A 193 -13.06 16.47 -12.75
N ASN A 194 -13.97 17.34 -13.16
CA ASN A 194 -13.95 18.77 -12.84
C ASN A 194 -15.36 19.35 -12.57
N GLY A 195 -16.35 18.48 -12.35
CA GLY A 195 -17.73 18.88 -12.02
C GLY A 195 -18.58 19.40 -13.18
N ASN A 196 -18.10 19.40 -14.43
CA ASN A 196 -18.90 19.84 -15.59
C ASN A 196 -18.96 18.81 -16.73
N THR A 197 -20.00 18.94 -17.56
CA THR A 197 -20.28 18.06 -18.70
C THR A 197 -19.64 18.53 -20.01
N THR A 198 -18.88 19.63 -20.03
CA THR A 198 -18.28 20.13 -21.28
C THR A 198 -17.28 19.13 -21.84
N ALA A 199 -17.46 18.76 -23.10
CA ALA A 199 -16.54 17.92 -23.85
C ALA A 199 -15.60 18.77 -24.73
N THR A 200 -14.39 18.27 -24.90
CA THR A 200 -13.44 18.73 -25.92
C THR A 200 -13.19 17.58 -26.90
N PHE A 201 -12.73 17.91 -28.10
CA PHE A 201 -12.52 16.92 -29.16
C PHE A 201 -11.06 16.93 -29.58
N SER A 202 -10.43 15.76 -29.56
CA SER A 202 -9.07 15.57 -30.08
C SER A 202 -9.08 15.43 -31.60
N ASN A 203 -10.22 15.07 -32.18
CA ASN A 203 -10.48 15.07 -33.60
C ASN A 203 -11.94 15.49 -33.86
N THR A 204 -12.14 16.50 -34.71
CA THR A 204 -13.47 16.97 -35.12
C THR A 204 -14.02 16.24 -36.34
N GLY A 205 -13.31 15.25 -36.88
CA GLY A 205 -13.74 14.40 -37.99
C GLY A 205 -13.58 15.03 -39.37
N THR A 206 -13.93 14.26 -40.39
CA THR A 206 -13.81 14.64 -41.82
C THR A 206 -15.15 14.49 -42.52
N LEU A 207 -15.54 15.50 -43.31
CA LEU A 207 -16.74 15.47 -44.13
C LEU A 207 -16.53 14.64 -45.40
N SER A 208 -17.53 13.87 -45.79
CA SER A 208 -17.59 13.11 -47.03
C SER A 208 -18.94 13.32 -47.74
N GLY A 209 -18.93 13.26 -49.07
CA GLY A 209 -20.11 13.48 -49.92
C GLY A 209 -20.15 14.85 -50.62
N LEU A 210 -19.13 15.69 -50.44
CA LEU A 210 -19.00 16.98 -51.13
C LEU A 210 -19.03 16.79 -52.66
N VAL A 211 -19.54 17.81 -53.36
CA VAL A 211 -19.65 17.80 -54.83
C VAL A 211 -18.39 18.41 -55.43
N ASN A 212 -17.82 17.76 -56.45
CA ASN A 212 -16.63 18.24 -57.17
C ASN A 212 -15.48 18.55 -56.18
N SER A 213 -14.84 19.71 -56.35
CA SER A 213 -13.79 20.22 -55.46
C SER A 213 -14.34 21.18 -54.39
N GLU A 214 -15.67 21.26 -54.20
CA GLU A 214 -16.24 22.15 -53.20
C GLU A 214 -15.72 21.82 -51.81
N THR A 215 -15.45 22.85 -51.02
CA THR A 215 -15.03 22.69 -49.62
C THR A 215 -16.08 23.26 -48.69
N LEU A 216 -16.18 22.66 -47.50
CA LEU A 216 -16.86 23.19 -46.32
C LEU A 216 -15.93 23.02 -45.13
N THR A 217 -16.09 23.87 -44.11
CA THR A 217 -15.48 23.64 -42.79
C THR A 217 -16.59 23.34 -41.78
N HIS A 218 -16.23 22.88 -40.59
CA HIS A 218 -17.20 22.55 -39.56
C HIS A 218 -16.64 22.80 -38.16
N THR A 219 -17.55 23.04 -37.22
CA THR A 219 -17.24 23.03 -35.78
C THR A 219 -18.00 21.90 -35.11
N VAL A 220 -17.40 21.32 -34.07
CA VAL A 220 -18.02 20.27 -33.26
C VAL A 220 -18.01 20.74 -31.81
N ILE A 221 -19.19 20.83 -31.23
CA ILE A 221 -19.39 21.11 -29.80
C ILE A 221 -20.21 19.98 -29.20
N GLY A 222 -19.95 19.65 -27.94
CA GLY A 222 -20.67 18.55 -27.30
C GLY A 222 -20.52 18.51 -25.80
N THR A 223 -21.33 17.66 -25.20
CA THR A 223 -21.37 17.44 -23.76
C THR A 223 -21.38 15.95 -23.45
N PHE A 224 -20.74 15.61 -22.33
CA PHE A 224 -20.90 14.33 -21.68
C PHE A 224 -22.34 14.18 -21.14
N ASP A 225 -22.85 12.95 -21.17
CA ASP A 225 -24.13 12.55 -20.59
C ASP A 225 -24.21 12.76 -19.06
N SER A 226 -23.07 12.75 -18.38
CA SER A 226 -22.93 13.05 -16.96
C SER A 226 -21.59 13.69 -16.66
N ALA A 227 -21.53 14.52 -15.62
CA ALA A 227 -20.26 15.07 -15.14
C ALA A 227 -19.43 14.03 -14.37
N ASN A 228 -20.04 12.93 -13.92
CA ASN A 228 -19.42 11.94 -13.03
C ASN A 228 -18.30 11.14 -13.70
N ALA A 229 -17.31 10.70 -12.93
CA ALA A 229 -16.22 9.86 -13.43
C ALA A 229 -16.75 8.53 -14.01
N GLY A 230 -16.06 7.99 -15.01
CA GLY A 230 -16.41 6.75 -15.71
C GLY A 230 -16.28 6.86 -17.22
N SER A 231 -16.63 5.78 -17.92
CA SER A 231 -16.85 5.81 -19.37
C SER A 231 -18.17 6.52 -19.65
N ARG A 232 -18.15 7.53 -20.52
CA ARG A 232 -19.26 8.44 -20.74
C ARG A 232 -19.56 8.59 -22.23
N THR A 233 -20.84 8.76 -22.53
CA THR A 233 -21.28 9.09 -23.88
C THR A 233 -21.18 10.59 -24.08
N VAL A 234 -20.64 11.02 -25.21
CA VAL A 234 -20.59 12.42 -25.63
C VAL A 234 -21.58 12.61 -26.76
N THR A 235 -22.56 13.50 -26.55
CA THR A 235 -23.49 13.95 -27.59
C THR A 235 -22.94 15.24 -28.18
N ALA A 236 -22.74 15.27 -29.49
CA ALA A 236 -22.14 16.38 -30.19
C ALA A 236 -23.00 16.88 -31.35
N THR A 237 -22.91 18.18 -31.60
CA THR A 237 -23.55 18.86 -32.72
C THR A 237 -22.48 19.37 -33.67
N VAL A 238 -22.64 19.05 -34.95
CA VAL A 238 -21.79 19.53 -36.04
C VAL A 238 -22.46 20.72 -36.70
N THR A 239 -21.78 21.86 -36.74
CA THR A 239 -22.22 23.04 -37.48
C THR A 239 -21.35 23.19 -38.72
N LEU A 240 -21.96 23.12 -39.90
CA LEU A 240 -21.27 23.37 -41.16
C LEU A 240 -21.05 24.88 -41.35
N ASN A 241 -19.92 25.24 -41.95
CA ASN A 241 -19.58 26.60 -42.35
C ASN A 241 -19.17 26.61 -43.82
N ASN A 242 -19.45 27.72 -44.52
CA ASN A 242 -19.11 27.86 -45.93
C ASN A 242 -17.60 27.67 -46.12
N GLY A 243 -17.21 26.92 -47.14
CA GLY A 243 -15.80 26.78 -47.50
C GLY A 243 -15.37 27.79 -48.54
N LEU A 244 -14.08 27.80 -48.81
CA LEU A 244 -13.45 28.77 -49.72
C LEU A 244 -13.56 28.38 -51.20
N ASN A 245 -13.92 27.13 -51.50
CA ASN A 245 -13.98 26.63 -52.88
C ASN A 245 -15.42 26.44 -53.38
N GLY A 246 -16.29 27.42 -53.15
CA GLY A 246 -17.65 27.46 -53.74
C GLY A 246 -18.70 26.56 -53.10
N GLY A 247 -18.38 25.85 -52.01
CA GLY A 247 -19.33 25.09 -51.20
C GLY A 247 -20.12 25.99 -50.26
N LEU A 248 -21.45 25.98 -50.38
CA LEU A 248 -22.37 26.70 -49.50
C LEU A 248 -23.08 25.72 -48.56
N THR A 249 -23.13 26.01 -47.26
CA THR A 249 -23.78 25.14 -46.27
C THR A 249 -25.25 24.95 -46.54
N SER A 250 -25.93 25.94 -47.13
CA SER A 250 -27.34 25.85 -47.54
C SER A 250 -27.58 24.75 -48.57
N ASN A 251 -26.56 24.29 -49.31
CA ASN A 251 -26.68 23.23 -50.30
C ASN A 251 -26.51 21.82 -49.73
N TYR A 252 -26.10 21.71 -48.47
CA TYR A 252 -25.76 20.44 -47.83
C TYR A 252 -26.53 20.27 -46.53
N SER A 253 -26.78 19.01 -46.16
CA SER A 253 -27.33 18.65 -44.87
C SER A 253 -26.37 17.72 -44.14
N ILE A 254 -26.37 17.78 -42.81
CA ILE A 254 -25.63 16.83 -41.98
C ILE A 254 -26.55 16.33 -40.87
N THR A 255 -26.45 15.05 -40.54
CA THR A 255 -27.27 14.46 -39.47
C THR A 255 -26.68 14.83 -38.12
N ASN A 256 -27.52 15.36 -37.25
CA ASN A 256 -27.21 15.68 -35.85
C ASN A 256 -28.32 15.14 -34.93
N PRO A 257 -28.03 14.91 -33.64
CA PRO A 257 -26.68 14.91 -33.07
C PRO A 257 -25.90 13.66 -33.49
N ILE A 258 -24.58 13.68 -33.26
CA ILE A 258 -23.73 12.49 -33.33
C ILE A 258 -23.29 12.08 -31.93
N THR A 259 -22.92 10.82 -31.75
CA THR A 259 -22.44 10.29 -30.47
C THR A 259 -21.06 9.68 -30.60
N THR A 260 -20.24 9.87 -29.57
CA THR A 260 -18.95 9.21 -29.38
C THR A 260 -18.75 8.90 -27.89
N ASN A 261 -17.63 8.29 -27.51
CA ASN A 261 -17.34 7.93 -26.13
C ASN A 261 -16.01 8.53 -25.68
N ALA A 262 -15.94 8.90 -24.41
CA ALA A 262 -14.70 9.31 -23.75
C ALA A 262 -14.77 9.00 -22.25
N ILE A 263 -13.61 8.97 -21.61
CA ILE A 263 -13.47 8.65 -20.18
C ILE A 263 -13.31 9.95 -19.39
N ILE A 264 -14.11 10.08 -18.32
CA ILE A 264 -13.86 11.03 -17.24
C ILE A 264 -13.11 10.27 -16.14
N SER A 265 -11.82 10.52 -15.96
CA SER A 265 -11.03 9.89 -14.88
C SER A 265 -11.38 10.50 -13.53
N LYS A 266 -11.27 9.70 -12.46
CA LYS A 266 -11.47 10.20 -11.10
C LYS A 266 -10.41 11.25 -10.76
N LYS A 267 -10.82 12.30 -10.03
CA LYS A 267 -9.89 13.33 -9.55
C LYS A 267 -9.13 12.84 -8.31
N PRO A 268 -7.79 12.88 -8.29
CA PRO A 268 -7.03 12.52 -7.10
C PRO A 268 -7.24 13.57 -5.99
N LEU A 269 -7.41 13.10 -4.76
CA LEU A 269 -7.44 13.91 -3.55
C LEU A 269 -6.19 13.64 -2.70
N THR A 270 -5.75 14.66 -1.98
CA THR A 270 -4.68 14.56 -0.98
C THR A 270 -5.28 14.56 0.42
N VAL A 271 -4.75 13.71 1.30
CA VAL A 271 -5.06 13.73 2.73
C VAL A 271 -3.92 14.43 3.47
N ASN A 272 -4.25 15.49 4.22
CA ASN A 272 -3.29 16.23 5.05
C ASN A 272 -3.63 16.03 6.54
N GLY A 273 -2.65 16.22 7.42
CA GLY A 273 -2.86 16.18 8.88
C GLY A 273 -2.79 14.78 9.49
N ASP A 274 -2.10 13.84 8.83
CA ASP A 274 -1.91 12.49 9.34
C ASP A 274 -0.83 12.43 10.41
N GLU A 275 -1.20 11.91 11.57
CA GLU A 275 -0.28 11.63 12.68
C GLU A 275 -0.53 10.21 13.19
N VAL A 276 0.56 9.53 13.56
CA VAL A 276 0.52 8.17 14.11
C VAL A 276 0.90 8.22 15.58
N SER A 277 0.02 7.69 16.43
CA SER A 277 0.29 7.53 17.85
C SER A 277 1.40 6.51 18.09
N ARG A 278 2.26 6.80 19.07
CA ARG A 278 3.22 5.83 19.59
C ARG A 278 2.49 4.71 20.32
N LYS A 279 2.98 3.47 20.17
CA LYS A 279 2.47 2.31 20.90
C LYS A 279 3.62 1.49 21.48
N PRO A 280 3.43 0.78 22.61
CA PRO A 280 4.37 -0.26 23.02
C PRO A 280 4.29 -1.46 22.07
N TYR A 281 5.36 -2.25 22.02
CA TYR A 281 5.36 -3.54 21.32
C TYR A 281 4.29 -4.48 21.89
N ASP A 282 3.44 -4.97 21.00
CA ASP A 282 2.31 -5.86 21.29
C ASP A 282 2.19 -7.01 20.28
N GLY A 283 3.19 -7.19 19.41
CA GLY A 283 3.20 -8.20 18.35
C GLY A 283 2.34 -7.88 17.12
N ASN A 284 1.60 -6.76 17.10
CA ASN A 284 0.67 -6.43 16.02
C ASN A 284 1.13 -5.23 15.18
N ARG A 285 0.85 -5.30 13.87
CA ARG A 285 1.15 -4.24 12.90
C ARG A 285 0.15 -3.09 12.88
N THR A 286 -0.93 -3.16 13.65
CA THR A 286 -1.96 -2.11 13.68
C THR A 286 -1.39 -0.81 14.26
N ALA A 287 -1.51 0.28 13.49
CA ALA A 287 -1.19 1.63 13.91
C ALA A 287 -2.47 2.38 14.28
N THR A 288 -2.37 3.30 15.25
CA THR A 288 -3.48 4.18 15.64
C THR A 288 -3.19 5.58 15.11
N LEU A 289 -4.16 6.17 14.41
CA LEU A 289 -4.07 7.54 13.91
C LEU A 289 -4.57 8.51 14.98
N SER A 290 -3.85 9.61 15.21
CA SER A 290 -4.22 10.66 16.20
C SER A 290 -4.47 12.03 15.59
N GLY A 291 -4.15 12.23 14.32
CA GLY A 291 -4.37 13.51 13.62
C GLY A 291 -5.82 13.74 13.22
N THR A 292 -6.13 14.97 12.81
CA THR A 292 -7.43 15.35 12.22
C THR A 292 -7.28 15.47 10.70
N PRO A 293 -7.57 14.41 9.93
CA PRO A 293 -7.30 14.42 8.51
C PRO A 293 -8.24 15.35 7.75
N VAL A 294 -7.70 16.07 6.77
CA VAL A 294 -8.47 16.96 5.89
C VAL A 294 -8.19 16.57 4.43
N LEU A 295 -9.26 16.44 3.64
CA LEU A 295 -9.18 16.23 2.20
C LEU A 295 -8.94 17.56 1.48
N ALA A 296 -7.97 17.59 0.58
CA ALA A 296 -7.69 18.71 -0.31
C ALA A 296 -7.90 18.31 -1.78
N GLY A 297 -8.38 19.28 -2.59
CA GLY A 297 -8.61 19.09 -4.03
C GLY A 297 -10.07 18.79 -4.43
N ILE A 298 -11.01 18.84 -3.48
CA ILE A 298 -12.45 18.67 -3.74
C ILE A 298 -12.96 19.87 -4.56
N VAL A 299 -13.77 19.60 -5.60
CA VAL A 299 -14.48 20.64 -6.35
C VAL A 299 -15.52 21.30 -5.43
N SER A 300 -15.57 22.62 -5.37
CA SER A 300 -16.22 23.38 -4.29
C SER A 300 -17.71 23.09 -4.02
N SER A 301 -18.44 22.52 -4.98
CA SER A 301 -19.85 22.12 -4.82
C SER A 301 -20.05 20.71 -4.25
N ASP A 302 -18.99 19.91 -4.17
CA ASP A 302 -19.09 18.49 -3.91
C ASP A 302 -19.03 18.15 -2.43
N THR A 303 -19.82 17.16 -2.04
CA THR A 303 -19.75 16.56 -0.70
C THR A 303 -18.96 15.25 -0.77
N VAL A 304 -17.73 15.29 -0.26
CA VAL A 304 -16.84 14.13 -0.11
C VAL A 304 -16.23 14.17 1.28
N THR A 305 -16.30 13.04 1.98
CA THR A 305 -15.75 12.87 3.33
C THR A 305 -14.94 11.59 3.42
N ILE A 306 -14.08 11.50 4.43
CA ILE A 306 -13.40 10.25 4.77
C ILE A 306 -14.41 9.31 5.42
N ASN A 307 -14.50 8.07 4.93
CA ASN A 307 -15.37 7.04 5.48
C ASN A 307 -14.64 6.18 6.52
N THR A 308 -13.67 5.40 6.05
CA THR A 308 -12.85 4.55 6.91
C THR A 308 -11.38 4.75 6.60
N ARG A 309 -10.55 4.50 7.61
CA ARG A 309 -9.10 4.51 7.47
C ARG A 309 -8.52 3.32 8.20
N THR A 310 -7.55 2.68 7.57
CA THR A 310 -6.74 1.64 8.21
C THR A 310 -5.28 2.02 8.09
N ALA A 311 -4.56 1.97 9.22
CA ALA A 311 -3.15 2.29 9.29
C ALA A 311 -2.37 1.06 9.78
N THR A 312 -1.32 0.70 9.07
CA THR A 312 -0.53 -0.50 9.36
C THR A 312 0.96 -0.22 9.25
N TYR A 313 1.71 -0.57 10.29
CA TYR A 313 3.17 -0.61 10.25
C TYR A 313 3.66 -1.64 9.23
N ASP A 314 4.82 -1.39 8.64
CA ASP A 314 5.55 -2.34 7.80
C ASP A 314 5.90 -3.64 8.53
N THR A 315 6.23 -3.54 9.81
CA THR A 315 6.68 -4.62 10.68
C THR A 315 6.08 -4.46 12.08
N PRO A 316 5.84 -5.55 12.83
CA PRO A 316 5.36 -5.44 14.22
C PRO A 316 6.47 -5.05 15.20
N ASN A 317 7.73 -5.00 14.75
CA ASN A 317 8.90 -4.87 15.60
C ASN A 317 9.07 -3.46 16.17
N ALA A 318 9.61 -3.36 17.38
CA ALA A 318 9.93 -2.07 17.97
C ALA A 318 11.01 -1.32 17.16
N SER A 319 11.04 0.00 17.35
CA SER A 319 12.13 0.87 16.90
C SER A 319 12.39 1.93 17.96
N ILE A 320 13.67 2.18 18.21
CA ILE A 320 14.11 3.28 19.08
C ILE A 320 13.82 4.66 18.44
N ASN A 321 13.65 4.70 17.12
CA ASN A 321 13.45 5.92 16.34
C ASN A 321 12.04 5.96 15.71
N ASN A 322 11.52 7.15 15.43
CA ASN A 322 10.22 7.33 14.77
C ASN A 322 10.31 7.12 13.25
N ASN A 323 10.71 5.91 12.83
CA ASN A 323 11.08 5.61 11.45
C ASN A 323 10.39 4.36 10.87
N LYS A 324 9.43 3.76 11.58
CA LYS A 324 8.67 2.64 11.01
C LYS A 324 7.68 3.18 9.99
N THR A 325 7.71 2.66 8.78
CA THR A 325 6.77 3.06 7.73
C THR A 325 5.36 2.60 8.12
N VAL A 326 4.41 3.51 8.01
CA VAL A 326 2.98 3.26 8.23
C VAL A 326 2.26 3.55 6.92
N THR A 327 1.65 2.53 6.34
CA THR A 327 0.76 2.69 5.19
C THR A 327 -0.64 3.00 5.67
N ILE A 328 -1.26 4.04 5.11
CA ILE A 328 -2.62 4.46 5.43
C ILE A 328 -3.49 4.30 4.19
N VAL A 329 -4.47 3.41 4.30
CA VAL A 329 -5.52 3.22 3.28
C VAL A 329 -6.73 4.03 3.70
N THR A 330 -7.24 4.86 2.80
CA THR A 330 -8.38 5.75 3.06
C THR A 330 -9.50 5.45 2.08
N THR A 331 -10.71 5.22 2.59
CA THR A 331 -11.92 5.13 1.76
C THR A 331 -12.74 6.41 1.89
N LEU A 332 -13.44 6.76 0.81
CA LEU A 332 -14.25 7.97 0.72
C LEU A 332 -15.75 7.63 0.85
N SER A 333 -16.54 8.57 1.37
CA SER A 333 -17.99 8.57 1.33
C SER A 333 -18.55 9.95 0.99
N GLY A 334 -19.86 10.06 0.83
CA GLY A 334 -20.54 11.25 0.33
C GLY A 334 -21.06 11.06 -1.09
N THR A 335 -21.93 11.96 -1.52
CA THR A 335 -22.68 11.85 -2.78
C THR A 335 -21.77 11.90 -4.00
N ALA A 336 -20.65 12.60 -3.92
CA ALA A 336 -19.69 12.75 -5.02
C ALA A 336 -18.48 11.81 -4.91
N ALA A 337 -18.37 10.97 -3.88
CA ALA A 337 -17.16 10.16 -3.61
C ALA A 337 -16.73 9.27 -4.78
N GLY A 338 -17.69 8.79 -5.59
CA GLY A 338 -17.40 8.00 -6.79
C GLY A 338 -16.56 8.73 -7.84
N ASN A 339 -16.50 10.06 -7.80
CA ASN A 339 -15.76 10.90 -8.74
C ASN A 339 -14.30 11.14 -8.34
N TYR A 340 -13.92 10.68 -7.15
CA TYR A 340 -12.61 10.94 -6.57
C TYR A 340 -11.87 9.66 -6.23
N ILE A 341 -10.55 9.78 -6.12
CA ILE A 341 -9.68 8.72 -5.66
C ILE A 341 -8.68 9.30 -4.65
N VAL A 342 -8.38 8.54 -3.61
CA VAL A 342 -7.25 8.81 -2.71
C VAL A 342 -6.29 7.66 -2.90
N ASN A 343 -5.04 7.97 -3.20
CA ASN A 343 -3.98 6.95 -3.21
C ASN A 343 -3.55 6.66 -1.76
N ASP A 344 -3.12 5.44 -1.51
CA ASP A 344 -2.53 5.07 -0.23
C ASP A 344 -1.36 6.01 0.09
N THR A 345 -1.34 6.52 1.32
CA THR A 345 -0.27 7.40 1.79
C THR A 345 0.65 6.63 2.73
N THR A 346 1.88 7.10 2.86
CA THR A 346 2.83 6.59 3.84
C THR A 346 3.28 7.72 4.76
N THR A 347 3.47 7.37 6.02
CA THR A 347 4.08 8.23 7.04
C THR A 347 4.97 7.39 7.94
N THR A 348 5.57 7.98 8.96
CA THR A 348 6.35 7.25 9.97
C THR A 348 5.63 7.20 11.30
N GLY A 349 5.86 6.11 12.03
CA GLY A 349 5.43 5.95 13.41
C GLY A 349 6.50 5.24 14.24
N LYS A 350 6.23 5.11 15.54
CA LYS A 350 7.15 4.49 16.50
C LYS A 350 6.44 3.41 17.32
N ILE A 351 7.06 2.23 17.37
CA ILE A 351 6.72 1.15 18.29
C ILE A 351 7.81 1.12 19.35
N ASP A 352 7.48 1.41 20.60
CA ASP A 352 8.44 1.38 21.70
C ASP A 352 8.72 -0.05 22.17
N PRO A 353 9.97 -0.40 22.53
CA PRO A 353 10.25 -1.69 23.13
C PRO A 353 9.40 -1.92 24.38
N LYS A 354 8.84 -3.12 24.53
CA LYS A 354 8.05 -3.49 25.69
C LYS A 354 8.98 -3.69 26.89
N LEU A 355 8.75 -2.93 27.97
CA LEU A 355 9.48 -3.12 29.21
C LEU A 355 9.10 -4.47 29.84
N LEU A 356 10.10 -5.33 30.05
CA LEU A 356 9.97 -6.56 30.81
C LEU A 356 10.12 -6.28 32.31
N THR A 357 9.48 -7.11 33.11
CA THR A 357 9.56 -7.04 34.58
C THR A 357 9.86 -8.41 35.14
N VAL A 358 10.56 -8.46 36.27
CA VAL A 358 10.77 -9.69 37.04
C VAL A 358 9.78 -9.69 38.19
N GLY A 359 9.05 -10.78 38.35
CA GLY A 359 8.15 -11.00 39.48
C GLY A 359 8.91 -11.27 40.78
N THR A 360 8.33 -12.08 41.66
CA THR A 360 8.95 -12.42 42.94
C THR A 360 10.25 -13.20 42.74
N LEU A 361 11.36 -12.55 43.09
CA LEU A 361 12.71 -13.14 43.04
C LEU A 361 13.04 -13.88 44.35
N VAL A 362 13.18 -15.20 44.27
CA VAL A 362 13.64 -16.06 45.36
C VAL A 362 14.88 -16.80 44.90
N VAL A 363 15.90 -16.82 45.74
CA VAL A 363 17.17 -17.51 45.48
C VAL A 363 17.50 -18.44 46.64
N SER A 364 18.22 -19.53 46.36
CA SER A 364 18.59 -20.51 47.38
C SER A 364 19.71 -20.00 48.27
N ASP A 365 19.62 -20.33 49.56
CA ASP A 365 20.79 -20.36 50.44
C ASP A 365 21.79 -21.39 49.90
N LYS A 366 23.08 -21.17 50.16
CA LYS A 366 24.15 -22.13 49.81
C LYS A 366 25.24 -22.22 50.87
N ALA A 367 25.97 -23.32 50.89
CA ALA A 367 27.24 -23.39 51.61
C ALA A 367 28.36 -22.70 50.82
N TYR A 368 29.38 -22.21 51.51
CA TYR A 368 30.54 -21.60 50.88
C TYR A 368 31.17 -22.54 49.84
N ASP A 369 31.26 -22.07 48.60
CA ASP A 369 31.77 -22.80 47.44
C ASP A 369 32.80 -21.98 46.65
N GLY A 370 33.15 -20.79 47.13
CA GLY A 370 34.12 -19.89 46.52
C GLY A 370 33.60 -19.03 45.36
N THR A 371 32.31 -19.11 45.00
CA THR A 371 31.72 -18.32 43.90
C THR A 371 30.65 -17.35 44.38
N THR A 372 30.37 -16.32 43.59
CA THR A 372 29.23 -15.40 43.81
C THR A 372 27.94 -15.92 43.19
N ASP A 373 27.94 -17.05 42.49
CA ASP A 373 26.77 -17.50 41.73
C ASP A 373 25.64 -17.88 42.68
N ALA A 374 24.43 -17.38 42.40
CA ALA A 374 23.23 -17.69 43.13
C ALA A 374 22.29 -18.55 42.27
N THR A 375 21.66 -19.55 42.88
CA THR A 375 20.64 -20.37 42.21
C THR A 375 19.28 -19.73 42.40
N ILE A 376 18.64 -19.30 41.31
CA ILE A 376 17.29 -18.75 41.32
C ILE A 376 16.29 -19.90 41.51
N ILE A 377 15.41 -19.77 42.49
CA ILE A 377 14.28 -20.69 42.72
C ILE A 377 13.06 -20.18 41.96
N THR A 378 12.74 -18.89 42.09
CA THR A 378 11.66 -18.23 41.34
C THR A 378 12.12 -16.86 40.83
N GLY A 379 11.64 -16.46 39.67
CA GLY A 379 12.01 -15.20 39.02
C GLY A 379 11.29 -15.01 37.70
N ASP A 380 9.97 -15.11 37.69
CA ASP A 380 9.21 -15.11 36.44
C ASP A 380 9.34 -13.77 35.70
N VAL A 381 9.67 -13.82 34.41
CA VAL A 381 9.74 -12.64 33.56
C VAL A 381 8.36 -12.38 32.95
N SER A 382 7.77 -11.23 33.28
CA SER A 382 6.47 -10.78 32.81
C SER A 382 6.60 -9.73 31.71
N GLY A 383 5.61 -9.67 30.82
CA GLY A 383 5.55 -8.72 29.70
C GLY A 383 6.00 -9.29 28.35
N ILE A 384 6.44 -10.54 28.33
CA ILE A 384 6.75 -11.29 27.09
C ILE A 384 5.46 -11.48 26.30
N ILE A 385 5.49 -11.15 25.00
CA ILE A 385 4.37 -11.33 24.08
C ILE A 385 4.50 -12.70 23.41
N ASN A 386 3.37 -13.37 23.16
CA ASN A 386 3.30 -14.65 22.44
C ASN A 386 4.20 -15.78 23.00
N SER A 387 4.52 -15.75 24.30
CA SER A 387 5.43 -16.72 24.94
C SER A 387 6.80 -16.84 24.28
N GLU A 388 7.31 -15.73 23.72
CA GLU A 388 8.63 -15.70 23.09
C GLU A 388 9.77 -15.99 24.09
N ILE A 389 10.75 -16.79 23.67
CA ILE A 389 11.96 -17.08 24.45
C ILE A 389 13.00 -16.00 24.12
N ILE A 390 13.05 -14.94 24.92
CA ILE A 390 13.89 -13.75 24.66
C ILE A 390 14.68 -13.24 25.86
N ALA A 391 14.40 -13.72 27.07
CA ALA A 391 15.03 -13.27 28.30
C ALA A 391 15.60 -14.44 29.10
N SER A 392 16.77 -14.23 29.70
CA SER A 392 17.34 -15.10 30.73
C SER A 392 17.70 -14.30 31.97
N LEU A 393 17.61 -14.93 33.13
CA LEU A 393 18.04 -14.38 34.40
C LEU A 393 19.26 -15.12 34.93
N SER A 394 20.25 -14.37 35.38
CA SER A 394 21.32 -14.84 36.25
C SER A 394 21.28 -14.05 37.54
N ALA A 395 21.73 -14.63 38.66
CA ALA A 395 21.79 -13.95 39.93
C ALA A 395 23.14 -14.17 40.60
N SER A 396 23.62 -13.14 41.31
CA SER A 396 24.87 -13.23 42.05
C SER A 396 24.77 -12.57 43.42
N PHE A 397 25.40 -13.21 44.40
CA PHE A 397 25.67 -12.64 45.72
C PHE A 397 26.65 -11.46 45.61
N ALA A 398 26.47 -10.46 46.46
CA ALA A 398 27.38 -9.32 46.56
C ALA A 398 28.82 -9.72 46.97
N SER A 399 28.99 -10.83 47.68
CA SER A 399 30.29 -11.42 48.00
C SER A 399 30.23 -12.95 47.95
N LYS A 400 31.38 -13.58 47.69
CA LYS A 400 31.52 -15.05 47.77
C LYS A 400 31.60 -15.58 49.21
N ASN A 401 31.80 -14.71 50.20
CA ASN A 401 32.10 -15.11 51.57
C ASN A 401 30.86 -15.60 52.34
N ALA A 402 31.07 -16.39 53.39
CA ALA A 402 30.01 -16.87 54.26
C ALA A 402 29.45 -15.74 55.14
N ILE A 403 28.33 -15.17 54.71
CA ILE A 403 27.65 -14.05 55.36
C ILE A 403 26.14 -14.33 55.29
N ALA A 404 25.45 -14.08 56.39
CA ALA A 404 23.98 -14.17 56.45
C ALA A 404 23.32 -12.97 55.77
N SER A 405 22.17 -13.19 55.14
CA SER A 405 21.33 -12.15 54.52
C SER A 405 22.08 -11.24 53.54
N GLN A 406 22.92 -11.84 52.68
CA GLN A 406 23.61 -11.09 51.63
C GLN A 406 22.65 -10.65 50.54
N ILE A 407 22.89 -9.45 50.00
CA ILE A 407 22.20 -8.97 48.81
C ILE A 407 22.55 -9.87 47.63
N VAL A 408 21.52 -10.32 46.93
CA VAL A 408 21.61 -11.04 45.66
C VAL A 408 20.96 -10.18 44.59
N THR A 409 21.70 -9.89 43.52
CA THR A 409 21.24 -9.08 42.41
C THR A 409 20.98 -9.97 41.20
N ALA A 410 19.78 -9.96 40.66
CA ALA A 410 19.48 -10.65 39.41
C ALA A 410 19.65 -9.72 38.20
N THR A 411 20.33 -10.20 37.18
CA THR A 411 20.56 -9.51 35.92
C THR A 411 19.77 -10.19 34.82
N MET A 412 18.97 -9.42 34.10
CA MET A 412 18.26 -9.90 32.92
C MET A 412 19.07 -9.62 31.67
N THR A 413 19.28 -10.65 30.85
CA THR A 413 19.91 -10.52 29.53
C THR A 413 18.89 -10.85 28.46
N LEU A 414 18.87 -10.07 27.38
CA LEU A 414 18.00 -10.31 26.24
C LEU A 414 18.80 -10.91 25.08
N SER A 415 18.23 -11.92 24.42
CA SER A 415 18.82 -12.54 23.23
C SER A 415 17.73 -12.86 22.20
N ASN A 416 18.12 -12.89 20.92
CA ASN A 416 17.22 -13.31 19.86
C ASN A 416 17.03 -14.83 19.96
N GLY A 417 15.93 -15.27 20.55
CA GLY A 417 15.48 -16.67 20.52
C GLY A 417 14.33 -16.84 19.54
N SER A 418 13.13 -17.15 20.03
CA SER A 418 11.93 -17.26 19.17
C SER A 418 11.31 -15.92 18.80
N GLY A 419 11.82 -14.81 19.37
CA GLY A 419 11.47 -13.43 19.06
C GLY A 419 12.71 -12.55 18.94
N LEU A 420 12.52 -11.26 18.65
CA LEU A 420 13.60 -10.29 18.55
C LEU A 420 13.80 -9.55 19.88
N ALA A 421 15.02 -9.61 20.43
CA ALA A 421 15.37 -8.94 21.68
C ALA A 421 15.15 -7.43 21.64
N SER A 422 15.34 -6.80 20.47
CA SER A 422 15.12 -5.36 20.27
C SER A 422 13.66 -4.91 20.43
N ASN A 423 12.70 -5.85 20.44
CA ASN A 423 11.30 -5.58 20.74
C ASN A 423 11.03 -5.33 22.22
N TYR A 424 12.03 -5.59 23.07
CA TYR A 424 11.91 -5.52 24.52
C TYR A 424 12.99 -4.63 25.11
N SER A 425 12.72 -4.16 26.33
CA SER A 425 13.70 -3.48 27.17
C SER A 425 13.73 -4.11 28.54
N VAL A 426 14.89 -4.03 29.19
CA VAL A 426 15.07 -4.49 30.57
C VAL A 426 14.82 -3.34 31.56
N PRO A 427 14.45 -3.62 32.81
CA PRO A 427 14.41 -2.63 33.88
C PRO A 427 15.73 -1.88 33.99
N THR A 428 15.65 -0.57 34.26
CA THR A 428 16.84 0.25 34.51
C THR A 428 17.50 -0.06 35.86
N VAL A 429 16.77 -0.71 36.76
CA VAL A 429 17.25 -1.15 38.08
C VAL A 429 17.09 -2.66 38.15
N ASN A 430 18.20 -3.36 38.40
CA ASN A 430 18.19 -4.81 38.59
C ASN A 430 17.43 -5.17 39.88
N PRO A 431 16.55 -6.18 39.84
CA PRO A 431 15.88 -6.67 41.04
C PRO A 431 16.89 -7.28 42.01
N THR A 432 16.63 -7.08 43.31
CA THR A 432 17.48 -7.61 44.39
C THR A 432 16.64 -8.38 45.40
N THR A 433 17.26 -9.35 46.05
CA THR A 433 16.70 -10.13 47.17
C THR A 433 17.82 -10.44 48.17
N SER A 434 17.56 -11.24 49.21
CA SER A 434 18.59 -11.70 50.14
C SER A 434 18.60 -13.21 50.33
N ALA A 435 19.80 -13.76 50.54
CA ALA A 435 20.01 -15.17 50.91
C ALA A 435 21.30 -15.35 51.71
N ASN A 436 21.46 -16.51 52.33
CA ASN A 436 22.60 -16.84 53.17
C ASN A 436 23.67 -17.62 52.39
N ILE A 437 24.94 -17.25 52.60
CA ILE A 437 26.05 -18.18 52.37
C ILE A 437 26.50 -18.69 53.75
N THR A 438 26.24 -19.97 54.04
CA THR A 438 26.67 -20.59 55.30
C THR A 438 28.11 -21.06 55.21
N ALA A 439 28.85 -21.00 56.31
CA ALA A 439 30.23 -21.49 56.37
C ALA A 439 30.30 -22.97 55.99
N LYS A 440 31.24 -23.35 55.11
CA LYS A 440 31.40 -24.75 54.70
C LYS A 440 31.97 -25.56 55.85
N LEU A 441 31.35 -26.69 56.16
CA LEU A 441 31.81 -27.58 57.21
C LEU A 441 33.07 -28.33 56.76
N LEU A 442 34.15 -28.18 57.52
CA LEU A 442 35.38 -28.92 57.40
C LEU A 442 35.43 -30.06 58.42
N THR A 443 36.17 -31.11 58.04
CA THR A 443 36.57 -32.17 58.96
C THR A 443 38.09 -32.19 59.05
N ILE A 444 38.60 -32.67 60.19
CA ILE A 444 40.04 -32.86 60.40
C ILE A 444 40.29 -34.32 60.74
N THR A 445 41.24 -34.94 60.03
CA THR A 445 41.60 -36.35 60.21
C THR A 445 43.09 -36.50 60.52
N GLY A 446 43.47 -37.59 61.21
CA GLY A 446 44.88 -37.88 61.50
C GLY A 446 45.49 -37.04 62.63
N VAL A 447 44.65 -36.44 63.48
CA VAL A 447 45.10 -35.81 64.73
C VAL A 447 45.45 -36.90 65.73
N THR A 448 46.63 -36.81 66.34
CA THR A 448 47.07 -37.75 67.39
C THR A 448 47.53 -36.97 68.60
N ALA A 449 46.94 -37.24 69.76
CA ALA A 449 47.43 -36.72 71.03
C ALA A 449 48.74 -37.41 71.40
N ALA A 450 49.69 -36.66 71.95
CA ALA A 450 50.97 -37.20 72.41
C ALA A 450 50.87 -37.61 73.87
N ASP A 451 51.53 -38.72 74.21
CA ASP A 451 51.80 -39.07 75.61
C ASP A 451 52.64 -37.98 76.26
N LYS A 452 52.40 -37.72 77.55
CA LYS A 452 53.21 -36.77 78.31
C LYS A 452 53.71 -37.35 79.61
N ILE A 453 54.89 -36.89 80.01
CA ILE A 453 55.36 -37.05 81.38
C ILE A 453 54.53 -36.15 82.28
N TYR A 454 54.12 -36.66 83.43
CA TYR A 454 53.37 -35.89 84.43
C TYR A 454 54.09 -34.57 84.75
N ASP A 455 53.39 -33.45 84.60
CA ASP A 455 53.88 -32.08 84.77
C ASP A 455 52.99 -31.24 85.71
N GLY A 456 51.94 -31.85 86.27
CA GLY A 456 50.93 -31.18 87.10
C GLY A 456 49.92 -30.31 86.34
N THR A 457 49.91 -30.33 85.01
CA THR A 457 48.92 -29.60 84.20
C THR A 457 47.95 -30.54 83.50
N THR A 458 46.82 -30.04 83.00
CA THR A 458 45.94 -30.81 82.11
C THR A 458 46.23 -30.55 80.63
N VAL A 459 47.20 -29.70 80.30
CA VAL A 459 47.52 -29.37 78.90
C VAL A 459 48.01 -30.62 78.18
N ALA A 460 47.47 -30.86 76.98
CA ALA A 460 47.89 -31.93 76.08
C ALA A 460 48.63 -31.34 74.88
N SER A 461 49.64 -32.07 74.41
CA SER A 461 50.33 -31.80 73.15
C SER A 461 49.89 -32.82 72.09
N PHE A 462 50.19 -32.53 70.82
CA PHE A 462 49.79 -33.36 69.69
C PHE A 462 51.04 -33.80 68.92
N SER A 463 51.12 -35.08 68.58
CA SER A 463 52.19 -35.64 67.75
C SER A 463 51.92 -35.48 66.25
N SER A 464 50.66 -35.25 65.88
CA SER A 464 50.23 -34.87 64.54
C SER A 464 49.09 -33.87 64.63
N THR A 465 49.16 -32.81 63.83
CA THR A 465 48.12 -31.77 63.76
C THR A 465 46.98 -32.11 62.80
N GLY A 466 47.05 -33.27 62.12
CA GLY A 466 46.05 -33.73 61.17
C GLY A 466 46.01 -32.94 59.85
N THR A 467 45.05 -33.30 58.99
CA THR A 467 44.81 -32.68 57.69
C THR A 467 43.37 -32.21 57.60
N LEU A 468 43.18 -30.97 57.12
CA LEU A 468 41.86 -30.43 56.83
C LEU A 468 41.30 -31.02 55.53
N ASN A 469 40.07 -31.52 55.60
CA ASN A 469 39.33 -32.01 54.45
C ASN A 469 38.10 -31.13 54.19
N GLY A 470 37.77 -30.96 52.91
CA GLY A 470 36.59 -30.20 52.46
C GLY A 470 36.86 -28.73 52.08
N LEU A 471 38.13 -28.31 52.04
CA LEU A 471 38.52 -26.99 51.52
C LEU A 471 37.99 -26.80 50.09
N VAL A 472 37.70 -25.55 49.73
CA VAL A 472 37.24 -25.18 48.39
C VAL A 472 38.45 -24.92 47.49
N LEU A 473 38.46 -25.55 46.31
CA LEU A 473 39.51 -25.37 45.31
C LEU A 473 40.91 -25.61 45.90
N THR A 474 41.81 -24.64 45.75
CA THR A 474 43.20 -24.68 46.25
C THR A 474 43.37 -23.88 47.54
N GLU A 475 42.28 -23.41 48.15
CA GLU A 475 42.36 -22.59 49.36
C GLU A 475 43.08 -23.33 50.49
N THR A 476 43.85 -22.58 51.27
CA THR A 476 44.51 -23.08 52.48
C THR A 476 43.95 -22.39 53.71
N LEU A 477 44.02 -23.07 54.86
CA LEU A 477 43.78 -22.51 56.18
C LEU A 477 44.90 -22.97 57.11
N THR A 478 45.15 -22.20 58.15
CA THR A 478 46.03 -22.62 59.25
C THR A 478 45.18 -23.10 60.43
N THR A 479 45.66 -24.14 61.12
CA THR A 479 44.98 -24.72 62.28
C THR A 479 45.83 -24.52 63.53
N THR A 480 45.17 -24.21 64.64
CA THR A 480 45.76 -24.30 65.98
C THR A 480 44.97 -25.32 66.79
N LEU A 481 45.67 -26.27 67.38
CA LEU A 481 45.10 -27.31 68.23
C LEU A 481 45.40 -27.01 69.68
N ASN A 482 44.34 -26.84 70.47
CA ASN A 482 44.44 -26.72 71.92
C ASN A 482 43.81 -27.97 72.54
N GLY A 483 44.60 -28.74 73.28
CA GLY A 483 44.20 -30.01 73.87
C GLY A 483 44.28 -29.99 75.39
N SER A 484 43.38 -30.71 76.04
CA SER A 484 43.47 -30.99 77.46
C SER A 484 43.03 -32.40 77.82
N PHE A 485 43.74 -33.00 78.77
CA PHE A 485 43.28 -34.16 79.52
C PHE A 485 42.12 -33.77 80.46
N ALA A 486 41.29 -34.72 80.84
CA ALA A 486 40.20 -34.49 81.79
C ALA A 486 40.71 -34.10 83.19
N ASP A 487 41.84 -34.67 83.60
CA ASP A 487 42.49 -34.46 84.89
C ASP A 487 44.00 -34.73 84.79
N THR A 488 44.74 -34.40 85.85
CA THR A 488 46.21 -34.52 85.90
C THR A 488 46.74 -35.91 86.21
N ASP A 489 45.88 -36.87 86.58
CA ASP A 489 46.31 -38.14 87.17
C ASP A 489 47.09 -39.01 86.19
N LEU A 490 47.97 -39.87 86.72
CA LEU A 490 48.68 -40.86 85.92
C LEU A 490 47.70 -41.87 85.31
N GLY A 491 47.91 -42.26 84.06
CA GLY A 491 47.07 -43.27 83.41
C GLY A 491 47.41 -43.47 81.94
N THR A 492 47.12 -44.66 81.43
CA THR A 492 47.23 -45.00 80.01
C THR A 492 45.92 -44.71 79.29
N SER A 493 45.99 -44.29 78.01
CA SER A 493 44.82 -44.08 77.15
C SER A 493 43.76 -43.14 77.74
N LYS A 494 44.20 -42.08 78.43
CA LYS A 494 43.31 -41.05 78.97
C LYS A 494 42.66 -40.24 77.84
N PRO A 495 41.38 -39.86 77.96
CA PRO A 495 40.71 -39.05 76.94
C PRO A 495 41.33 -37.65 76.86
N VAL A 496 41.51 -37.16 75.63
CA VAL A 496 41.97 -35.81 75.31
C VAL A 496 40.87 -35.08 74.57
N THR A 497 40.41 -33.97 75.13
CA THR A 497 39.51 -33.05 74.42
C THR A 497 40.36 -32.06 73.64
N ALA A 498 40.15 -32.00 72.33
CA ALA A 498 40.86 -31.08 71.45
C ALA A 498 39.88 -30.08 70.83
N LYS A 499 40.29 -28.81 70.79
CA LYS A 499 39.60 -27.74 70.09
C LYS A 499 40.47 -27.24 68.95
N VAL A 500 39.91 -27.20 67.75
CA VAL A 500 40.56 -26.62 66.58
C VAL A 500 40.09 -25.19 66.41
N THR A 501 41.04 -24.28 66.26
CA THR A 501 40.78 -22.92 65.80
C THR A 501 41.34 -22.77 64.39
N LEU A 502 40.52 -22.24 63.47
CA LEU A 502 40.92 -21.92 62.11
C LEU A 502 41.44 -20.47 62.05
N ALA A 503 42.49 -20.26 61.27
CA ALA A 503 42.96 -18.94 60.88
C ALA A 503 43.17 -18.89 59.36
N ASN A 504 43.15 -17.67 58.81
CA ASN A 504 43.27 -17.44 57.38
C ASN A 504 44.54 -18.10 56.83
N GLY A 505 44.43 -18.75 55.67
CA GLY A 505 45.59 -19.30 54.99
C GLY A 505 46.14 -18.35 53.94
N THR A 506 47.31 -18.70 53.42
CA THR A 506 48.06 -17.89 52.46
C THR A 506 47.52 -17.98 51.03
N ASN A 507 46.68 -18.99 50.72
CA ASN A 507 46.11 -19.18 49.38
C ASN A 507 44.61 -18.81 49.32
N GLY A 508 44.24 -17.67 49.90
CA GLY A 508 42.90 -17.09 49.73
C GLY A 508 41.77 -17.67 50.60
N GLY A 509 42.04 -18.67 51.45
CA GLY A 509 41.07 -19.21 52.40
C GLY A 509 40.87 -18.30 53.61
N LEU A 510 39.66 -17.77 53.78
CA LEU A 510 39.25 -17.01 54.96
C LEU A 510 38.60 -17.94 55.99
N ALA A 511 39.09 -17.93 57.23
CA ALA A 511 38.58 -18.81 58.29
C ALA A 511 37.09 -18.62 58.55
N SER A 512 36.55 -17.41 58.38
CA SER A 512 35.12 -17.12 58.53
C SER A 512 34.23 -17.85 57.51
N ASN A 513 34.79 -18.29 56.38
CA ASN A 513 34.06 -19.02 55.35
C ASN A 513 33.89 -20.51 55.69
N TYR A 514 34.50 -20.97 56.78
CA TYR A 514 34.54 -22.36 57.17
C TYR A 514 34.11 -22.54 58.62
N SER A 515 33.42 -23.64 58.87
CA SER A 515 33.23 -24.19 60.21
C SER A 515 34.00 -25.49 60.32
N ILE A 516 34.38 -25.92 61.52
CA ILE A 516 35.12 -27.18 61.70
C ILE A 516 34.53 -27.99 62.85
N THR A 517 34.38 -29.28 62.62
CA THR A 517 34.09 -30.23 63.69
C THR A 517 35.39 -30.59 64.41
N ASN A 518 35.42 -30.42 65.73
CA ASN A 518 36.55 -30.83 66.55
C ASN A 518 36.81 -32.34 66.45
N PRO A 519 38.07 -32.81 66.45
CA PRO A 519 38.37 -34.23 66.46
C PRO A 519 37.88 -34.87 67.77
N THR A 520 37.38 -36.09 67.68
CA THR A 520 36.84 -36.85 68.81
C THR A 520 37.58 -38.17 68.98
N GLY A 521 37.44 -38.80 70.15
CA GLY A 521 38.05 -40.11 70.43
C GLY A 521 39.57 -40.09 70.59
N LEU A 522 40.18 -38.93 70.82
CA LEU A 522 41.62 -38.83 71.07
C LEU A 522 41.95 -39.37 72.46
N THR A 523 42.99 -40.20 72.54
CA THR A 523 43.52 -40.70 73.81
C THR A 523 45.04 -40.60 73.84
N ALA A 524 45.61 -40.28 75.00
CA ALA A 524 47.04 -40.30 75.26
C ALA A 524 47.30 -40.67 76.74
N SER A 525 48.54 -41.00 77.08
CA SER A 525 48.93 -41.41 78.42
C SER A 525 49.60 -40.28 79.19
N ILE A 526 49.28 -40.14 80.47
CA ILE A 526 50.08 -39.36 81.42
C ILE A 526 50.94 -40.37 82.20
N ILE A 527 52.22 -40.43 81.88
CA ILE A 527 53.14 -41.42 82.45
C ILE A 527 53.89 -40.85 83.66
N ALA A 528 54.19 -41.73 84.61
CA ALA A 528 55.04 -41.39 85.74
C ALA A 528 56.44 -41.00 85.21
N PRO A 529 57.08 -39.96 85.77
CA PRO A 529 58.45 -39.59 85.40
C PRO A 529 59.43 -40.76 85.62
N PHE A 530 59.22 -41.48 86.72
CA PHE A 530 59.87 -42.74 87.04
C PHE A 530 59.08 -43.51 88.10
N VAL A 531 59.32 -44.81 88.15
CA VAL A 531 58.94 -45.72 89.24
C VAL A 531 60.14 -46.60 89.56
N PHE A 532 60.23 -47.10 90.79
CA PHE A 532 61.31 -48.01 91.16
C PHE A 532 60.79 -49.13 92.04
N ARG A 533 61.53 -50.24 92.05
CA ARG A 533 61.22 -51.41 92.85
C ARG A 533 62.49 -51.94 93.48
N TYR A 534 62.34 -52.57 94.64
CA TYR A 534 63.36 -53.44 95.19
C TYR A 534 62.87 -54.88 95.13
N PRO A 535 63.76 -55.87 94.93
CA PRO A 535 63.45 -57.24 95.29
C PRO A 535 63.24 -57.33 96.82
N SER A 536 62.61 -58.41 97.32
CA SER A 536 62.56 -58.67 98.76
C SER A 536 63.97 -58.70 99.35
N VAL A 537 64.19 -57.92 100.40
CA VAL A 537 65.53 -57.69 100.96
C VAL A 537 65.68 -58.50 102.26
N LYS A 538 66.73 -59.32 102.34
CA LYS A 538 67.07 -60.10 103.54
C LYS A 538 68.47 -59.76 104.03
N PHE A 539 68.63 -59.57 105.33
CA PHE A 539 69.92 -59.28 105.96
C PHE A 539 70.28 -60.36 106.98
N SER A 540 71.58 -60.51 107.25
CA SER A 540 72.11 -61.39 108.28
C SER A 540 72.96 -60.58 109.26
N THR A 541 73.14 -61.08 110.49
CA THR A 541 74.04 -60.48 111.50
C THR A 541 75.51 -60.80 111.27
N THR A 542 75.84 -61.74 110.38
CA THR A 542 77.22 -62.20 110.12
C THR A 542 77.70 -61.94 108.68
N LYS A 543 76.83 -61.46 107.78
CA LYS A 543 77.16 -61.26 106.35
C LYS A 543 76.64 -59.93 105.81
N PHE A 544 77.53 -59.18 105.13
CA PHE A 544 77.17 -57.95 104.42
C PHE A 544 76.30 -58.27 103.20
N SER A 545 75.14 -57.62 103.09
CA SER A 545 74.25 -57.74 101.92
C SER A 545 74.01 -56.37 101.29
N SER A 546 73.93 -56.29 99.96
CA SER A 546 73.61 -55.07 99.22
C SER A 546 72.52 -55.33 98.19
N PHE A 547 71.55 -54.41 98.10
CA PHE A 547 70.38 -54.54 97.22
C PHE A 547 70.15 -53.23 96.47
N LYS A 548 70.18 -53.31 95.14
CA LYS A 548 70.01 -52.17 94.24
C LYS A 548 68.57 -52.09 93.74
N PRO A 549 67.94 -50.89 93.71
CA PRO A 549 66.64 -50.73 93.09
C PRO A 549 66.70 -50.91 91.57
N SER A 550 65.67 -51.51 91.00
CA SER A 550 65.38 -51.43 89.58
C SER A 550 64.50 -50.20 89.34
N VAL A 551 65.02 -49.23 88.58
CA VAL A 551 64.30 -48.01 88.19
C VAL A 551 63.74 -48.22 86.78
N PHE A 552 62.48 -47.84 86.58
CA PHE A 552 61.77 -47.88 85.32
C PHE A 552 61.17 -46.49 85.03
N GLY A 553 61.13 -46.09 83.77
CA GLY A 553 60.69 -44.75 83.34
C GLY A 553 61.81 -43.95 82.69
N GLU A 554 61.49 -42.76 82.18
CA GLU A 554 62.42 -41.96 81.38
C GLU A 554 63.40 -41.11 82.23
N MET A 555 63.15 -41.00 83.53
CA MET A 555 64.02 -40.29 84.46
C MET A 555 64.70 -41.24 85.45
N THR A 556 66.00 -41.06 85.68
CA THR A 556 66.73 -41.77 86.74
C THR A 556 66.72 -40.97 88.04
N PRO A 557 66.16 -41.47 89.16
CA PRO A 557 66.16 -40.77 90.44
C PRO A 557 67.58 -40.48 90.93
N THR A 558 67.82 -39.28 91.45
CA THR A 558 69.15 -38.83 91.91
C THR A 558 69.24 -38.76 93.43
N GLN A 559 68.12 -38.81 94.13
CA GLN A 559 68.05 -38.80 95.59
C GLN A 559 67.21 -39.94 96.10
N TRP A 560 67.66 -40.57 97.18
CA TRP A 560 67.05 -41.73 97.79
C TRP A 560 67.08 -41.59 99.32
N LYS A 561 66.01 -41.96 99.99
CA LYS A 561 65.96 -41.99 101.46
C LYS A 561 64.89 -42.93 101.96
N ILE A 562 64.93 -43.24 103.25
CA ILE A 562 63.82 -43.87 103.95
C ILE A 562 62.91 -42.78 104.48
N LEU A 563 61.64 -42.84 104.10
CA LEU A 563 60.65 -41.82 104.46
C LEU A 563 59.95 -42.14 105.78
N SER A 564 59.74 -43.41 106.09
CA SER A 564 58.99 -43.84 107.28
C SER A 564 59.61 -45.07 107.93
N LYS A 565 59.64 -45.05 109.27
CA LYS A 565 60.39 -45.97 110.14
C LYS A 565 61.90 -45.86 109.91
N THR A 566 62.69 -46.29 110.88
CA THR A 566 64.15 -46.36 110.74
C THR A 566 64.53 -47.71 110.19
N LEU A 567 65.57 -47.75 109.34
CA LEU A 567 66.22 -49.02 109.05
C LEU A 567 66.76 -49.61 110.37
N PRO A 568 66.77 -50.95 110.51
CA PRO A 568 67.42 -51.59 111.64
C PRO A 568 68.87 -51.13 111.75
N SER A 569 69.36 -51.02 112.99
CA SER A 569 70.73 -50.55 113.26
C SER A 569 71.75 -51.39 112.47
N GLY A 570 72.70 -50.71 111.82
CA GLY A 570 73.71 -51.33 110.95
C GLY A 570 73.33 -51.49 109.47
N ILE A 571 72.08 -51.19 109.08
CA ILE A 571 71.62 -51.15 107.69
C ILE A 571 71.41 -49.70 107.25
N THR A 572 71.93 -49.33 106.08
CA THR A 572 71.84 -47.96 105.55
C THR A 572 71.38 -47.95 104.08
N ILE A 573 70.78 -46.85 103.66
CA ILE A 573 70.50 -46.57 102.24
C ILE A 573 71.50 -45.54 101.71
N ASN A 574 72.08 -45.81 100.55
CA ASN A 574 72.89 -44.84 99.84
C ASN A 574 71.97 -43.77 99.25
N SER A 575 72.16 -42.53 99.69
CA SER A 575 71.27 -41.42 99.34
C SER A 575 71.31 -40.99 97.87
N LYS A 576 72.28 -41.48 97.08
CA LYS A 576 72.41 -41.17 95.64
C LYS A 576 72.00 -42.32 94.74
N THR A 577 72.31 -43.56 95.13
CA THR A 577 72.08 -44.73 94.27
C THR A 577 70.86 -45.56 94.69
N GLY A 578 70.30 -45.28 95.87
CA GLY A 578 69.26 -46.09 96.48
C GLY A 578 69.75 -47.45 96.96
N VAL A 579 71.01 -47.83 96.76
CA VAL A 579 71.48 -49.15 97.21
C VAL A 579 71.35 -49.24 98.73
N ILE A 580 70.62 -50.25 99.21
CA ILE A 580 70.49 -50.53 100.64
C ILE A 580 71.51 -51.60 100.99
N SER A 581 72.36 -51.33 101.97
CA SER A 581 73.44 -52.23 102.36
C SER A 581 73.85 -52.08 103.81
N GLY A 582 74.48 -53.13 104.34
CA GLY A 582 75.02 -53.16 105.70
C GLY A 582 74.91 -54.54 106.33
N THR A 583 75.10 -54.59 107.65
CA THR A 583 74.99 -55.79 108.47
C THR A 583 74.11 -55.46 109.66
N ALA A 584 73.12 -56.29 109.96
CA ALA A 584 72.21 -56.05 111.07
C ALA A 584 72.96 -56.15 112.40
N ALA A 585 72.89 -55.11 113.24
CA ALA A 585 73.55 -55.12 114.55
C ALA A 585 72.91 -56.12 115.54
N ALA A 586 71.64 -56.48 115.33
CA ALA A 586 70.91 -57.49 116.08
C ALA A 586 69.84 -58.14 115.20
N ARG A 587 69.32 -59.30 115.61
CA ARG A 587 68.22 -59.97 114.92
C ARG A 587 66.94 -59.14 115.04
N PHE A 588 66.18 -59.01 113.95
CA PHE A 588 64.93 -58.25 113.90
C PHE A 588 63.87 -58.96 113.05
N ASP A 589 62.61 -58.82 113.45
CA ASP A 589 61.46 -59.36 112.72
C ASP A 589 61.20 -58.57 111.42
N GLU A 590 60.38 -59.11 110.52
CA GLU A 590 60.09 -58.46 109.25
C GLU A 590 59.53 -57.03 109.43
N LEU A 591 60.19 -56.07 108.79
CA LEU A 591 59.90 -54.65 108.85
C LEU A 591 59.65 -54.10 107.45
N SER A 592 58.48 -53.51 107.23
CA SER A 592 58.22 -52.71 106.02
C SER A 592 58.60 -51.24 106.25
N VAL A 593 59.52 -50.74 105.43
CA VAL A 593 59.94 -49.34 105.33
C VAL A 593 59.45 -48.75 103.99
N ILE A 594 59.27 -47.43 103.92
CA ILE A 594 58.99 -46.77 102.64
C ILE A 594 60.29 -46.17 102.13
N VAL A 595 60.81 -46.73 101.05
CA VAL A 595 61.88 -46.10 100.29
C VAL A 595 61.26 -45.00 99.43
N TYR A 596 61.89 -43.86 99.42
CA TYR A 596 61.51 -42.70 98.64
C TYR A 596 62.66 -42.37 97.69
N ALA A 597 62.33 -42.14 96.42
CA ALA A 597 63.29 -41.63 95.46
C ALA A 597 62.75 -40.34 94.84
N SER A 598 63.63 -39.37 94.62
CA SER A 598 63.31 -38.12 93.95
C SER A 598 64.34 -37.79 92.87
N LYS A 599 63.86 -37.06 91.86
CA LYS A 599 64.68 -36.28 90.94
C LYS A 599 63.91 -35.01 90.63
N ASP A 600 64.57 -33.87 90.86
CA ASP A 600 63.95 -32.55 90.78
C ASP A 600 62.69 -32.49 91.67
N SER A 601 61.56 -32.00 91.15
CA SER A 601 60.26 -31.99 91.86
C SER A 601 59.53 -33.33 91.86
N TYR A 602 60.01 -34.33 91.11
CA TYR A 602 59.35 -35.61 90.96
C TYR A 602 59.77 -36.61 92.03
N THR A 603 58.80 -37.38 92.51
CA THR A 603 59.00 -38.30 93.61
C THR A 603 58.29 -39.62 93.34
N ALA A 604 58.92 -40.73 93.67
CA ALA A 604 58.27 -42.03 93.75
C ALA A 604 58.52 -42.65 95.12
N ARG A 605 57.63 -43.56 95.51
CA ARG A 605 57.71 -44.28 96.77
C ARG A 605 57.57 -45.76 96.47
N TYR A 606 58.31 -46.57 97.22
CA TYR A 606 58.22 -48.01 97.17
C TYR A 606 58.19 -48.55 98.59
N SER A 607 57.17 -49.34 98.92
CA SER A 607 57.14 -50.06 100.19
C SER A 607 58.05 -51.27 100.08
N LEU A 608 59.08 -51.31 100.92
CA LEU A 608 60.09 -52.36 100.95
C LEU A 608 59.98 -53.14 102.26
N SER A 609 59.76 -54.45 102.16
CA SER A 609 59.89 -55.36 103.29
C SER A 609 61.33 -55.85 103.45
N ILE A 610 61.81 -55.78 104.69
CA ILE A 610 63.17 -56.16 105.11
C ILE A 610 63.06 -57.13 106.27
N LYS A 611 63.84 -58.22 106.26
CA LYS A 611 63.87 -59.17 107.41
C LYS A 611 65.29 -59.64 107.73
N CYS A 612 65.52 -60.00 109.00
CA CYS A 612 66.74 -60.66 109.43
C CYS A 612 66.59 -62.18 109.32
N GLU A 613 67.53 -62.85 108.65
CA GLU A 613 67.64 -64.31 108.70
C GLU A 613 68.55 -64.74 109.87
#